data_AF-A0A3D4V741-F1
#
_entry.id   AF-A0A3D4V741-F1
#
_cell.length_a   1.000
_cell.length_b   1.000
_cell.length_c   1.000
_cell.angle_alpha   90.00
_cell.angle_beta   90.00
_cell.angle_gamma   90.00
#
_symmetry.space_group_name_H-M   'P 1'
#
loop_
_entity.id
_entity.type
_entity.pdbx_description
1 polymer ?
#
loop_
_entity_poly.entity_id
_entity_poly.type
_entity_poly.pdbx_seq_one_letter_code
_entity_poly.pdbx_strand_id
1 'polypeptide(L)'
;MKTAFVRSFAVITVVGTFSVLAACGPSDLVGKEKLGSVKEGMTFAQVDSVIGKGPLDPMQPGDSLRLHNGFRTQIFLIQGQQYTVVWYRDTPGSIEDGISRQTETPLLFQGNMVLAKGWSDFDAKAEELNIPNPYRAKERLDSISESQTKR
;
A
#
# COMPACT_ATOMS: atom_id res chain seq x y z
N MET A 1 1.46 -15.97 -73.08
CA MET A 1 0.60 -16.73 -72.15
C MET A 1 1.45 -17.75 -71.41
N LYS A 2 1.23 -17.90 -70.10
CA LYS A 2 1.86 -18.84 -69.14
C LYS A 2 3.30 -18.47 -68.72
N THR A 3 3.72 -18.44 -67.46
CA THR A 3 3.10 -18.59 -66.13
C THR A 3 4.19 -18.14 -65.16
N ALA A 4 3.97 -17.12 -64.34
CA ALA A 4 4.93 -16.72 -63.30
C ALA A 4 4.67 -17.55 -62.03
N PHE A 5 5.66 -18.33 -61.61
CA PHE A 5 5.61 -19.14 -60.39
C PHE A 5 6.06 -18.28 -59.20
N VAL A 6 5.13 -18.01 -58.29
CA VAL A 6 5.35 -17.26 -57.04
C VAL A 6 6.03 -18.19 -56.03
N ARG A 7 7.17 -17.77 -55.46
CA ARG A 7 7.78 -18.46 -54.31
C ARG A 7 7.34 -17.77 -53.02
N SER A 8 6.59 -18.52 -52.21
CA SER A 8 6.12 -18.16 -50.88
C SER A 8 7.19 -18.35 -49.80
N PHE A 9 7.27 -17.33 -48.93
CA PHE A 9 7.49 -17.30 -47.48
C PHE A 9 8.53 -18.20 -46.80
N ALA A 10 9.48 -17.55 -46.10
CA ALA A 10 9.84 -17.90 -44.72
C ALA A 10 10.49 -16.67 -44.05
N VAL A 11 9.68 -15.81 -43.41
CA VAL A 11 10.20 -14.81 -42.45
C VAL A 11 10.23 -15.49 -41.09
N ILE A 12 11.42 -15.90 -40.67
CA ILE A 12 11.70 -16.32 -39.30
C ILE A 12 12.15 -15.07 -38.56
N THR A 13 11.34 -14.56 -37.65
CA THR A 13 11.86 -13.70 -36.57
C THR A 13 11.04 -13.84 -35.30
N VAL A 14 11.58 -14.69 -34.43
CA VAL A 14 11.66 -14.60 -32.98
C VAL A 14 10.49 -13.93 -32.27
N VAL A 15 9.62 -14.77 -31.71
CA VAL A 15 8.71 -14.42 -30.60
C VAL A 15 9.56 -13.86 -29.46
N GLY A 16 9.49 -12.55 -29.26
CA GLY A 16 9.99 -11.88 -28.07
C GLY A 16 9.20 -12.40 -26.87
N THR A 17 9.80 -13.34 -26.15
CA THR A 17 9.34 -13.77 -24.84
C THR A 17 9.55 -12.61 -23.89
N PHE A 18 8.47 -11.88 -23.57
CA PHE A 18 8.47 -10.96 -22.44
C PHE A 18 8.63 -11.80 -21.18
N SER A 19 9.86 -11.93 -20.71
CA SER A 19 10.19 -12.43 -19.39
C SER A 19 9.52 -11.53 -18.36
N VAL A 20 8.62 -12.16 -17.60
CA VAL A 20 7.94 -11.70 -16.39
C VAL A 20 8.93 -10.92 -15.50
N LEU A 21 8.76 -9.60 -15.39
CA LEU A 21 9.26 -8.90 -14.22
C LEU A 21 8.30 -9.20 -13.07
N ALA A 22 8.85 -9.89 -12.08
CA ALA A 22 8.21 -10.27 -10.84
C ALA A 22 7.59 -9.05 -10.14
N ALA A 23 6.26 -9.04 -10.04
CA ALA A 23 5.55 -8.35 -8.96
C ALA A 23 4.96 -9.41 -8.02
N CYS A 24 5.84 -10.24 -7.46
CA CYS A 24 5.56 -11.02 -6.26
C CYS A 24 6.54 -10.57 -5.18
N GLY A 25 6.32 -9.36 -4.67
CA GLY A 25 6.78 -9.01 -3.33
C GLY A 25 6.01 -9.84 -2.29
N PRO A 26 6.58 -10.08 -1.11
CA PRO A 26 6.06 -11.07 -0.19
C PRO A 26 4.65 -10.69 0.30
N SER A 27 3.73 -11.66 0.09
CA SER A 27 2.64 -12.13 0.96
C SER A 27 1.60 -11.12 1.47
N ASP A 28 0.34 -11.44 1.15
CA ASP A 28 -0.84 -11.13 1.97
C ASP A 28 -1.04 -9.66 2.35
N LEU A 29 -1.26 -8.81 1.35
CA LEU A 29 -1.88 -7.51 1.60
C LEU A 29 -3.27 -7.76 2.22
N VAL A 30 -3.45 -7.38 3.47
CA VAL A 30 -4.77 -7.31 4.10
C VAL A 30 -5.66 -6.46 3.19
N GLY A 31 -6.81 -7.02 2.81
CA GLY A 31 -7.72 -6.39 1.85
C GLY A 31 -7.32 -6.47 0.39
N LYS A 32 -6.42 -7.37 -0.05
CA LYS A 32 -5.97 -7.46 -1.47
C LYS A 32 -7.11 -7.37 -2.49
N GLU A 33 -8.22 -8.07 -2.26
CA GLU A 33 -9.37 -8.05 -3.15
C GLU A 33 -10.06 -6.68 -3.19
N LYS A 34 -10.42 -6.12 -2.03
CA LYS A 34 -11.08 -4.81 -1.91
C LYS A 34 -10.19 -3.68 -2.40
N LEU A 35 -8.94 -3.67 -1.95
CA LEU A 35 -7.95 -2.65 -2.29
C LEU A 35 -7.45 -2.76 -3.74
N GLY A 36 -7.70 -3.87 -4.44
CA GLY A 36 -7.38 -4.03 -5.85
C GLY A 36 -8.00 -2.95 -6.74
N SER A 37 -9.18 -2.46 -6.37
CA SER A 37 -9.90 -1.40 -7.08
C SER A 37 -9.41 0.01 -6.73
N VAL A 38 -8.70 0.18 -5.62
CA VAL A 38 -8.14 1.48 -5.21
C VAL A 38 -6.91 1.81 -6.05
N LYS A 39 -6.93 3.01 -6.65
CA LYS A 39 -5.89 3.54 -7.54
C LYS A 39 -5.43 4.92 -7.07
N GLU A 40 -4.20 5.28 -7.44
CA GLU A 40 -3.70 6.65 -7.26
C GLU A 40 -4.65 7.67 -7.92
N GLY A 41 -4.76 8.84 -7.29
CA GLY A 41 -5.67 9.91 -7.72
C GLY A 41 -7.13 9.73 -7.31
N MET A 42 -7.55 8.56 -6.81
CA MET A 42 -8.89 8.40 -6.24
C MET A 42 -9.08 9.30 -5.02
N THR A 43 -10.28 9.85 -4.84
CA THR A 43 -10.60 10.67 -3.68
C THR A 43 -10.92 9.83 -2.45
N PHE A 44 -10.85 10.41 -1.25
CA PHE A 44 -11.31 9.74 -0.02
C PHE A 44 -12.71 9.14 -0.17
N ALA A 45 -13.67 9.88 -0.72
CA ALA A 45 -15.05 9.40 -0.89
C ALA A 45 -15.14 8.21 -1.86
N GLN A 46 -14.32 8.20 -2.93
CA GLN A 46 -14.25 7.06 -3.83
C GLN A 46 -13.63 5.84 -3.15
N VAL A 47 -12.58 6.05 -2.34
CA VAL A 47 -11.98 4.97 -1.55
C VAL A 47 -12.97 4.43 -0.53
N ASP A 48 -13.68 5.28 0.20
CA ASP A 48 -14.68 4.88 1.20
C ASP A 48 -15.79 4.03 0.59
N SER A 49 -16.18 4.35 -0.65
CA SER A 49 -17.16 3.56 -1.41
C SER A 49 -16.65 2.17 -1.77
N VAL A 50 -15.33 1.98 -1.87
CA VAL A 50 -14.68 0.70 -2.16
C VAL A 50 -14.42 -0.11 -0.89
N ILE A 51 -13.88 0.53 0.15
CA ILE A 51 -13.42 -0.18 1.35
C ILE A 51 -14.53 -0.40 2.39
N GLY A 52 -15.58 0.43 2.35
CA GLY A 52 -16.71 0.36 3.28
C GLY A 52 -16.34 0.77 4.70
N LYS A 53 -17.17 0.38 5.68
CA LYS A 53 -16.88 0.60 7.11
C LYS A 53 -15.83 -0.42 7.60
N GLY A 54 -14.81 0.06 8.29
CA GLY A 54 -13.79 -0.74 8.94
C GLY A 54 -14.26 -1.35 10.27
N PRO A 55 -13.48 -2.31 10.81
CA PRO A 55 -13.89 -3.15 11.93
C PRO A 55 -13.53 -2.56 13.31
N LEU A 56 -12.99 -1.34 13.38
CA LEU A 56 -12.69 -0.68 14.65
C LEU A 56 -13.87 0.20 15.09
N ASP A 57 -14.26 0.05 16.35
CA ASP A 57 -15.19 0.95 17.01
C ASP A 57 -14.45 1.78 18.07
N PRO A 58 -14.81 3.06 18.26
CA PRO A 58 -14.21 3.89 19.29
C PRO A 58 -14.60 3.38 20.67
N MET A 59 -13.62 3.13 21.54
CA MET A 59 -13.86 2.67 22.92
C MET A 59 -13.86 3.83 23.92
N GLN A 60 -13.25 4.96 23.55
CA GLN A 60 -13.16 6.17 24.37
C GLN A 60 -13.49 7.42 23.54
N PRO A 61 -13.93 8.54 24.17
CA PRO A 61 -14.32 9.75 23.43
C PRO A 61 -13.23 10.31 22.49
N GLY A 62 -11.95 10.11 22.80
CA GLY A 62 -10.81 10.56 21.98
C GLY A 62 -10.52 9.69 20.75
N ASP A 63 -11.04 8.46 20.71
CA ASP A 63 -10.74 7.48 19.67
C ASP A 63 -11.35 7.86 18.33
N SER A 64 -12.52 8.51 18.35
CA SER A 64 -13.24 8.94 17.15
C SER A 64 -12.40 9.87 16.27
N LEU A 65 -11.45 10.62 16.85
CA LEU A 65 -10.55 11.51 16.11
C LEU A 65 -9.41 10.75 15.40
N ARG A 66 -9.13 9.52 15.84
CA ARG A 66 -8.09 8.62 15.31
C ARG A 66 -8.68 7.59 14.36
N LEU A 67 -9.98 7.67 14.10
CA LEU A 67 -10.69 6.76 13.21
C LEU A 67 -11.28 7.53 12.03
N HIS A 68 -11.16 6.96 10.84
CA HIS A 68 -11.94 7.33 9.66
C HIS A 68 -12.74 6.10 9.24
N ASN A 69 -14.06 6.20 9.33
CA ASN A 69 -14.99 5.13 8.96
C ASN A 69 -14.62 3.74 9.54
N GLY A 70 -14.14 3.69 10.79
CA GLY A 70 -13.74 2.43 11.45
C GLY A 70 -12.34 1.91 11.07
N PHE A 71 -11.53 2.71 10.40
CA PHE A 71 -10.10 2.46 10.18
C PHE A 71 -9.26 3.47 10.93
N ARG A 72 -8.09 3.04 11.43
CA ARG A 72 -7.17 3.96 12.11
C ARG A 72 -6.60 4.96 11.12
N THR A 73 -6.47 6.21 11.54
CA THR A 73 -5.86 7.27 10.75
C THR A 73 -4.74 7.99 11.47
N GLN A 74 -3.78 8.48 10.69
CA GLN A 74 -2.73 9.37 11.14
C GLN A 74 -2.58 10.52 10.15
N ILE A 75 -2.49 11.74 10.66
CA ILE A 75 -2.37 12.96 9.86
C ILE A 75 -1.00 13.57 10.11
N PHE A 76 -0.31 13.90 9.04
CA PHE A 76 1.00 14.55 9.04
C PHE A 76 0.91 15.86 8.27
N LEU A 77 1.52 16.92 8.82
CA LEU A 77 1.67 18.21 8.15
C LEU A 77 3.14 18.40 7.80
N ILE A 78 3.46 18.30 6.51
CA ILE A 78 4.82 18.31 5.99
C ILE A 78 4.91 19.38 4.91
N GLN A 79 5.79 20.37 5.09
CA GLN A 79 5.97 21.47 4.14
C GLN A 79 4.66 22.20 3.78
N GLY A 80 3.73 22.33 4.74
CA GLY A 80 2.43 22.96 4.53
C GLY A 80 1.40 22.10 3.79
N GLN A 81 1.73 20.86 3.46
CA GLN A 81 0.83 19.87 2.86
C GLN A 81 0.35 18.87 3.91
N GLN A 82 -0.93 18.51 3.84
CA GLN A 82 -1.51 17.47 4.68
C GLN A 82 -1.39 16.11 4.00
N TYR A 83 -0.80 15.16 4.72
CA TYR A 83 -0.78 13.75 4.36
C TYR A 83 -1.58 12.95 5.38
N THR A 84 -2.49 12.11 4.90
CA THR A 84 -3.28 11.24 5.77
C THR A 84 -2.96 9.80 5.44
N VAL A 85 -2.64 8.99 6.45
CA VAL A 85 -2.52 7.53 6.30
C VAL A 85 -3.75 6.89 6.90
N VAL A 86 -4.46 6.09 6.11
CA VAL A 86 -5.52 5.19 6.58
C VAL A 86 -4.92 3.78 6.65
N TRP A 87 -5.02 3.15 7.82
CA TRP A 87 -4.56 1.79 8.03
C TRP A 87 -5.72 0.83 7.80
N TYR A 88 -5.83 0.32 6.56
CA TYR A 88 -6.86 -0.63 6.19
C TYR A 88 -6.64 -1.95 6.92
N ARG A 89 -7.69 -2.52 7.51
CA ARG A 89 -7.67 -3.85 8.15
C ARG A 89 -8.99 -4.59 7.94
N ASP A 90 -8.94 -5.91 7.82
CA ASP A 90 -10.14 -6.75 7.67
C ASP A 90 -10.70 -7.25 9.01
N THR A 91 -9.83 -7.45 10.00
CA THR A 91 -10.19 -8.08 11.28
C THR A 91 -10.44 -7.05 12.37
N PRO A 92 -11.37 -7.32 13.33
CA PRO A 92 -11.54 -6.49 14.52
C PRO A 92 -10.25 -6.36 15.34
N GLY A 93 -10.21 -5.35 16.21
CA GLY A 93 -9.12 -5.14 17.16
C GLY A 93 -9.26 -3.81 17.88
N SER A 94 -8.13 -3.28 18.34
CA SER A 94 -8.07 -2.02 19.08
C SER A 94 -7.27 -0.95 18.33
N ILE A 95 -7.58 0.31 18.62
CA ILE A 95 -6.79 1.47 18.19
C ILE A 95 -5.41 1.49 18.90
N GLU A 96 -5.27 0.74 19.99
CA GLU A 96 -4.01 0.59 20.72
C GLU A 96 -3.12 -0.54 20.17
N ASP A 97 -3.63 -1.38 19.27
CA ASP A 97 -2.83 -2.43 18.64
C ASP A 97 -1.63 -1.81 17.90
N GLY A 98 -0.48 -2.46 17.90
CA GLY A 98 0.65 -2.01 17.07
C GLY A 98 0.32 -2.13 15.58
N ILE A 99 0.67 -1.11 14.79
CA ILE A 99 0.53 -1.17 13.32
C ILE A 99 1.53 -2.19 12.78
N SER A 100 1.06 -3.16 12.01
CA SER A 100 1.86 -4.25 11.48
C SER A 100 1.50 -4.61 10.03
N ARG A 101 2.45 -5.21 9.32
CA ARG A 101 2.22 -5.67 7.93
C ARG A 101 1.26 -6.85 7.86
N GLN A 102 1.10 -7.58 8.96
CA GLN A 102 0.28 -8.77 9.07
C GLN A 102 -1.21 -8.44 9.24
N THR A 103 -1.51 -7.25 9.79
CA THR A 103 -2.87 -6.85 10.16
C THR A 103 -3.37 -5.65 9.39
N GLU A 104 -2.49 -4.83 8.82
CA GLU A 104 -2.87 -3.62 8.13
C GLU A 104 -2.20 -3.43 6.77
N THR A 105 -2.88 -2.69 5.90
CA THR A 105 -2.37 -2.19 4.62
C THR A 105 -2.50 -0.66 4.58
N PRO A 106 -1.41 0.11 4.37
CA PRO A 106 -1.49 1.56 4.33
C PRO A 106 -2.15 2.07 3.05
N LEU A 107 -3.00 3.09 3.19
CA LEU A 107 -3.46 3.97 2.13
C LEU A 107 -3.00 5.39 2.47
N LEU A 108 -2.07 5.92 1.69
CA LEU A 108 -1.53 7.26 1.86
C LEU A 108 -2.27 8.23 0.94
N PHE A 109 -2.73 9.33 1.50
CA PHE A 109 -3.40 10.42 0.81
C PHE A 109 -2.58 11.69 0.92
N GLN A 110 -2.56 12.49 -0.15
CA GLN A 110 -2.12 13.87 -0.13
C GLN A 110 -3.35 14.77 -0.34
N GLY A 111 -3.67 15.59 0.65
CA GLY A 111 -4.96 16.27 0.70
C GLY A 111 -6.11 15.27 0.65
N ASN A 112 -6.86 15.27 -0.46
CA ASN A 112 -8.03 14.40 -0.64
C ASN A 112 -7.79 13.20 -1.58
N MET A 113 -6.59 13.03 -2.14
CA MET A 113 -6.33 12.04 -3.19
C MET A 113 -5.33 10.98 -2.74
N VAL A 114 -5.53 9.74 -3.19
CA VAL A 114 -4.60 8.63 -2.96
C VAL A 114 -3.28 8.94 -3.66
N LEU A 115 -2.21 8.92 -2.88
CA LEU A 115 -0.82 9.06 -3.31
C LEU A 115 -0.10 7.71 -3.37
N ALA A 116 -0.38 6.80 -2.44
CA ALA A 116 0.22 5.47 -2.42
C ALA A 116 -0.69 4.45 -1.75
N LYS A 117 -0.53 3.18 -2.12
CA LYS A 117 -1.28 2.06 -1.56
C LYS A 117 -0.36 0.88 -1.29
N GLY A 118 -0.52 0.27 -0.13
CA GLY A 118 0.25 -0.90 0.24
C GLY A 118 1.65 -0.55 0.70
N TRP A 119 2.28 -1.51 1.38
CA TRP A 119 3.52 -1.27 2.10
C TRP A 119 4.69 -0.87 1.20
N SER A 120 4.81 -1.46 0.02
CA SER A 120 5.91 -1.13 -0.90
C SER A 120 5.89 0.35 -1.30
N ASP A 121 4.75 0.82 -1.79
CA ASP A 121 4.62 2.21 -2.27
C ASP A 121 4.62 3.19 -1.08
N PHE A 122 4.02 2.80 0.04
CA PHE A 122 4.08 3.58 1.28
C PHE A 122 5.50 3.74 1.81
N ASP A 123 6.30 2.67 1.85
CA ASP A 123 7.67 2.73 2.37
C ASP A 123 8.52 3.71 1.56
N ALA A 124 8.42 3.66 0.23
CA ALA A 124 9.12 4.57 -0.68
C ALA A 124 8.67 6.02 -0.46
N LYS A 125 7.35 6.27 -0.39
CA LYS A 125 6.82 7.62 -0.17
C LYS A 125 7.07 8.16 1.24
N ALA A 126 7.04 7.31 2.25
CA ALA A 126 7.32 7.71 3.61
C ALA A 126 8.78 8.14 3.78
N GLU A 127 9.71 7.46 3.10
CA GLU A 127 11.12 7.86 3.05
C GLU A 127 11.29 9.19 2.29
N GLU A 128 10.70 9.32 1.10
CA GLU A 128 10.76 10.56 0.30
C GLU A 128 10.21 11.78 1.07
N LEU A 129 9.10 11.60 1.77
CA LEU A 129 8.37 12.67 2.45
C LEU A 129 8.77 12.86 3.92
N ASN A 130 9.67 12.03 4.46
CA ASN A 130 9.98 11.96 5.90
C ASN A 130 8.74 11.70 6.79
N ILE A 131 7.80 10.88 6.31
CA ILE A 131 6.69 10.39 7.14
C ILE A 131 7.22 9.28 8.06
N PRO A 132 6.98 9.34 9.39
CA PRO A 132 7.36 8.27 10.30
C PRO A 132 6.75 6.93 9.88
N ASN A 133 7.61 5.95 9.60
CA ASN A 133 7.19 4.59 9.28
C ASN A 133 7.23 3.73 10.56
N PRO A 134 6.07 3.28 11.08
CA PRO A 134 6.00 2.54 12.35
C PRO A 134 6.77 1.21 12.30
N TYR A 135 6.94 0.64 11.11
CA TYR A 135 7.64 -0.63 10.92
C TYR A 135 9.16 -0.46 10.89
N ARG A 136 9.69 0.52 10.13
CA ARG A 136 11.14 0.79 10.09
C ARG A 136 11.70 1.26 11.43
N ALA A 137 10.89 1.96 12.23
CA ALA A 137 11.27 2.34 13.59
C ALA A 137 11.49 1.10 14.47
N LYS A 138 10.64 0.08 14.34
CA LYS A 138 10.76 -1.18 15.08
C LYS A 138 11.98 -2.00 14.64
N GLU A 139 12.19 -2.20 13.34
CA GLU A 139 13.37 -2.93 12.82
C GLU A 139 14.70 -2.30 13.27
N ARG A 140 14.75 -0.96 13.34
CA ARG A 140 15.92 -0.25 13.85
C ARG A 140 16.14 -0.53 15.34
N LEU A 141 15.10 -0.51 16.15
CA LEU A 141 15.21 -0.78 17.59
C LEU A 141 15.62 -2.23 17.85
N ASP A 142 15.05 -3.18 17.12
CA ASP A 142 15.33 -4.60 17.25
C ASP A 142 16.80 -4.91 16.85
N SER A 143 17.28 -4.34 15.74
CA SER A 143 18.69 -4.50 15.32
C SER A 143 19.71 -3.88 16.29
N ILE A 144 19.38 -2.74 16.92
CA ILE A 144 20.22 -2.16 17.97
C ILE A 144 20.27 -3.11 19.17
N SER A 145 19.13 -3.64 19.63
CA SER A 145 19.05 -4.57 20.75
C SER A 145 19.88 -5.85 20.51
N GLU A 146 19.76 -6.45 19.33
CA GLU A 146 20.55 -7.63 18.95
C GLU A 146 22.06 -7.34 18.92
N SER A 147 22.46 -6.13 18.47
CA SER A 147 23.87 -5.73 18.44
C SER A 147 24.49 -5.55 19.83
N GLN A 148 23.70 -5.16 20.83
CA GLN A 148 24.13 -4.98 22.22
C GLN A 148 24.20 -6.31 22.98
N THR A 149 23.35 -7.28 22.63
CA THR A 149 23.29 -8.59 23.29
C THR A 149 24.42 -9.54 22.82
N LYS A 150 25.03 -9.27 21.66
CA LYS A 150 26.15 -10.04 21.10
C LYS A 150 27.55 -9.53 21.53
N ARG A 151 27.63 -8.62 22.50
CA ARG A 151 28.88 -8.16 23.13
C ARG A 151 29.04 -8.75 24.52
#